data_AF-A0A929B1D6-F1
#
_entry.id   AF-A0A929B1D6-F1
#
_cell.length_a   1.000
_cell.length_b   1.000
_cell.length_c   1.000
_cell.angle_alpha   90.00
_cell.angle_beta   90.00
_cell.angle_gamma   90.00
#
_symmetry.space_group_name_H-M   'P 1'
#
loop_
_entity.id
_entity.type
_entity.pdbx_description
1 polymer ?
#
loop_
_entity_poly.entity_id
_entity_poly.type
_entity_poly.pdbx_seq_one_letter_code
_entity_poly.pdbx_strand_id
1 'polypeptide(L)'
;MCLKVQPLNECNAWEMARWSYDAPYDFYNLSPSEIEQNVHYFLEPRNNFYGIFEGRRKFVGYCSFGQDGQVPWGDYDLQGLDIGY
;
A
#
# COMPACT_ATOMS: atom_id res chain seq x y z
N MET A 1 12.98 17.80 -0.69
CA MET A 1 12.10 16.71 -0.21
C MET A 1 12.65 15.40 -0.76
N CYS A 2 12.92 14.40 0.08
CA CYS A 2 13.48 13.11 -0.34
C CYS A 2 12.51 12.01 0.10
N LEU A 3 11.96 11.29 -0.87
CA LEU A 3 11.07 10.15 -0.67
C LEU A 3 11.85 8.85 -0.90
N LYS A 4 11.58 7.84 -0.09
CA LYS A 4 12.16 6.50 -0.21
C LYS A 4 11.07 5.45 -0.14
N VAL A 5 11.14 4.47 -1.03
CA VAL A 5 10.28 3.29 -1.02
C VAL A 5 11.02 2.17 -0.30
N GLN A 6 10.41 1.57 0.72
CA GLN A 6 11.01 0.53 1.55
C GLN A 6 9.95 -0.51 1.97
N PRO A 7 10.33 -1.77 2.27
CA PRO A 7 9.37 -2.75 2.79
C PRO A 7 8.64 -2.25 4.03
N LEU A 8 7.36 -2.58 4.16
CA LEU A 8 6.60 -2.29 5.37
C LEU A 8 7.14 -3.08 6.55
N ASN A 9 7.06 -2.49 7.74
CA ASN A 9 7.12 -3.21 9.00
C ASN A 9 5.72 -3.27 9.63
N GLU A 10 5.60 -4.04 10.70
CA GLU A 10 4.33 -4.24 11.40
C GLU A 10 3.67 -2.93 11.84
N CYS A 11 4.43 -1.99 12.41
CA CYS A 11 3.89 -0.69 12.83
C CYS A 11 3.28 0.09 11.64
N ASN A 12 3.95 0.11 10.49
CA ASN A 12 3.45 0.82 9.31
C ASN A 12 2.27 0.10 8.67
N ALA A 13 2.24 -1.23 8.66
CA ALA A 13 1.09 -2.00 8.16
C ALA A 13 -0.17 -1.75 9.01
N TRP A 14 -0.03 -1.72 10.35
CA TRP A 14 -1.13 -1.36 11.25
C TRP A 14 -1.59 0.09 11.07
N GLU A 15 -0.66 1.03 10.86
CA GLU A 15 -0.99 2.43 10.58
C GLU A 15 -1.79 2.55 9.27
N MET A 16 -1.29 1.93 8.19
CA MET A 16 -1.91 1.88 6.88
C MET A 16 -3.31 1.27 6.91
N ALA A 17 -3.49 0.13 7.59
CA ALA A 17 -4.78 -0.56 7.70
C ALA A 17 -5.84 0.21 8.51
N ARG A 18 -5.42 1.24 9.27
CA ARG A 18 -6.29 2.10 10.08
C ARG A 18 -6.52 3.47 9.47
N TRP A 19 -5.98 3.75 8.29
CA TRP A 19 -6.35 4.95 7.57
C TRP A 19 -7.84 4.96 7.32
N SER A 20 -8.43 6.11 7.59
CA SER A 20 -9.86 6.34 7.52
C SER A 20 -10.08 7.68 6.84
N TYR A 21 -10.97 7.68 5.87
CA TYR A 21 -11.33 8.80 5.04
C TYR A 21 -12.81 9.10 5.22
N ASP A 22 -13.15 10.39 5.19
CA ASP A 22 -14.53 10.82 5.15
C ASP A 22 -15.13 10.61 3.75
N ALA A 23 -16.46 10.67 3.66
CA ALA A 23 -17.16 10.65 2.38
C ALA A 23 -16.63 11.73 1.42
N PRO A 24 -16.50 11.45 0.11
CA PRO A 24 -17.01 10.26 -0.57
C PRO A 24 -15.98 9.11 -0.67
N TYR A 25 -14.88 9.15 0.08
CA TYR A 25 -13.78 8.18 0.00
C TYR A 25 -13.81 7.12 1.09
N ASP A 26 -14.86 7.11 1.92
CA ASP A 26 -15.06 6.17 3.02
C ASP A 26 -15.17 4.71 2.56
N PHE A 27 -15.47 4.48 1.27
CA PHE A 27 -15.42 3.14 0.68
C PHE A 27 -14.02 2.51 0.65
N TYR A 28 -12.95 3.29 0.83
CA TYR A 28 -11.58 2.77 1.01
C TYR A 28 -11.29 2.31 2.44
N ASN A 29 -12.13 2.66 3.41
CA ASN A 29 -11.89 2.33 4.80
C ASN A 29 -12.13 0.83 5.02
N LEU A 30 -11.18 0.17 5.68
CA LEU A 30 -11.38 -1.20 6.12
C LEU A 30 -12.36 -1.25 7.30
N SER A 31 -13.25 -2.23 7.30
CA SER A 31 -14.07 -2.51 8.48
C SER A 31 -13.18 -3.05 9.62
N PRO A 32 -13.57 -2.85 10.90
CA PRO A 32 -12.76 -3.33 12.04
C PRO A 32 -12.41 -4.82 11.99
N SER A 33 -13.29 -5.65 11.42
CA SER A 33 -13.07 -7.10 11.25
C SER A 33 -12.05 -7.45 10.17
N GLU A 34 -11.76 -6.54 9.24
CA GLU A 34 -10.84 -6.78 8.12
C GLU A 34 -9.41 -6.33 8.44
N ILE A 35 -9.21 -5.49 9.45
CA ILE A 35 -7.92 -4.85 9.74
C ILE A 35 -6.82 -5.89 9.95
N GLU A 36 -7.02 -6.86 10.84
CA GLU A 36 -5.97 -7.84 11.20
C GLU A 36 -5.58 -8.71 9.99
N GLN A 37 -6.56 -9.22 9.24
CA GLN A 37 -6.31 -10.00 8.04
C GLN A 37 -5.53 -9.19 6.99
N ASN A 38 -5.90 -7.93 6.79
CA ASN A 38 -5.22 -7.05 5.84
C ASN A 38 -3.80 -6.73 6.30
N VAL A 39 -3.55 -6.50 7.60
CA VAL A 39 -2.18 -6.31 8.13
C VAL A 39 -1.30 -7.51 7.80
N HIS A 40 -1.78 -8.74 8.01
CA HIS A 40 -1.03 -9.94 7.63
C HIS A 40 -0.79 -10.02 6.13
N TYR A 41 -1.78 -9.65 5.31
CA TYR A 41 -1.64 -9.60 3.86
C TYR A 41 -0.58 -8.59 3.41
N PHE A 42 -0.54 -7.39 4.00
CA PHE A 42 0.41 -6.35 3.64
C PHE A 42 1.85 -6.68 4.03
N LEU A 43 2.06 -7.47 5.09
CA LEU A 43 3.39 -7.87 5.56
C LEU A 43 3.97 -9.05 4.80
N GLU A 44 3.16 -9.77 4.03
CA GLU A 44 3.58 -10.92 3.27
C GLU A 44 4.39 -10.48 2.01
N PRO A 45 5.70 -10.79 1.92
CA PRO A 45 6.54 -10.25 0.86
C PRO A 45 6.08 -10.57 -0.57
N ARG A 46 5.41 -11.71 -0.80
CA ARG A 46 4.87 -12.07 -2.14
C ARG A 46 3.76 -11.12 -2.62
N ASN A 47 3.13 -10.37 -1.72
CA ASN A 47 2.05 -9.42 -2.05
C ASN A 47 2.59 -8.03 -2.43
N ASN A 48 3.90 -7.80 -2.31
CA ASN A 48 4.61 -6.62 -2.83
C ASN A 48 4.07 -5.25 -2.37
N PHE A 49 3.74 -5.12 -1.07
CA PHE A 49 3.41 -3.82 -0.47
C PHE A 49 4.66 -3.14 0.12
N TYR A 50 4.83 -1.86 -0.20
CA TYR A 50 5.95 -1.05 0.24
C TYR A 50 5.49 0.29 0.79
N GLY A 51 6.15 0.76 1.83
CA GLY A 51 5.92 2.08 2.39
C GLY A 51 6.74 3.16 1.69
N ILE A 52 6.16 4.36 1.62
CA ILE A 52 6.79 5.58 1.15
C ILE A 52 7.14 6.43 2.37
N PHE A 53 8.41 6.78 2.49
CA PHE A 53 8.96 7.50 3.64
C PHE A 53 9.57 8.83 3.22
N GLU A 54 9.22 9.89 3.96
CA GLU A 54 9.81 11.21 3.84
C GLU A 54 10.93 11.41 4.90
N GLY A 55 12.08 11.92 4.46
CA GLY A 55 13.20 12.21 5.36
C GLY A 55 13.80 10.94 5.97
N ARG A 56 14.00 10.91 7.30
CA ARG A 56 14.64 9.75 7.96
C ARG A 56 13.70 8.57 8.13
N ARG A 57 12.44 8.77 8.53
CA ARG A 57 11.48 7.69 8.86
C ARG A 57 9.99 8.09 8.83
N LYS A 58 9.61 9.25 8.29
CA LYS A 58 8.19 9.65 8.34
C LYS A 58 7.43 8.85 7.29
N PHE A 59 6.58 7.92 7.72
CA PHE A 59 5.68 7.18 6.82
C PHE A 59 4.62 8.15 6.28
N VAL A 60 4.46 8.20 4.95
CA VAL A 60 3.59 9.19 4.29
C VAL A 60 2.67 8.57 3.24
N GLY A 61 2.83 7.29 2.93
CA GLY A 61 2.18 6.66 1.80
C GLY A 61 2.58 5.20 1.69
N TYR A 62 1.91 4.46 0.81
CA TYR A 62 2.34 3.13 0.40
C TYR A 62 2.09 2.94 -1.10
N CYS A 63 2.66 1.88 -1.65
CA CYS A 63 2.41 1.38 -3.00
C CYS A 63 2.38 -0.14 -2.97
N SER A 64 1.45 -0.73 -3.72
CA SER A 64 1.45 -2.14 -4.09
C SER A 64 2.05 -2.27 -5.50
N PHE A 65 2.78 -3.35 -5.75
CA PHE A 65 3.35 -3.67 -7.06
C PHE A 65 2.85 -5.04 -7.53
N GLY A 66 2.86 -5.26 -8.84
CA GLY A 66 2.38 -6.51 -9.42
C GLY A 66 0.85 -6.60 -9.35
N GLN A 67 0.30 -7.79 -9.12
CA GLN A 67 -1.15 -8.02 -9.28
C GLN A 67 -2.05 -7.03 -8.50
N ASP A 68 -1.69 -6.69 -7.26
CA ASP A 68 -2.44 -5.71 -6.45
C ASP A 68 -2.19 -4.25 -6.86
N GLY A 69 -1.12 -3.96 -7.60
CA GLY A 69 -0.80 -2.64 -8.14
C GLY A 69 -1.37 -2.39 -9.54
N GLN A 70 -1.82 -3.45 -10.22
CA GLN A 70 -2.28 -3.40 -11.61
C GLN A 70 -3.79 -3.10 -11.71
N VAL A 71 -4.17 -2.26 -12.67
CA VAL A 71 -5.57 -1.96 -13.00
C VAL A 71 -6.01 -2.80 -14.21
N PRO A 72 -7.30 -3.19 -14.31
CA PRO A 72 -7.77 -4.13 -15.35
C PRO A 72 -7.49 -3.74 -16.80
N TRP A 73 -7.26 -2.45 -17.08
CA TRP A 73 -7.07 -1.92 -18.43
C TRP A 73 -5.63 -1.48 -18.72
N GLY A 74 -4.70 -1.73 -17.79
CA GLY A 74 -3.28 -1.41 -17.98
C GLY A 74 -2.57 -2.45 -18.85
N ASP A 75 -1.60 -2.00 -19.63
CA ASP A 75 -0.63 -2.87 -20.31
C ASP A 75 0.64 -2.97 -19.44
N TYR A 76 0.95 -4.18 -19.00
CA TYR A 76 2.05 -4.50 -18.10
C TYR A 76 3.07 -5.46 -18.74
N ASP A 77 3.01 -5.65 -20.06
CA ASP A 77 3.92 -6.56 -20.78
C ASP A 77 5.33 -5.98 -20.93
N LEU A 78 5.48 -4.66 -20.74
CA LEU A 78 6.77 -3.97 -20.77
C LEU A 78 7.46 -4.03 -19.40
N GLN A 79 8.78 -4.23 -19.41
CA GLN A 79 9.58 -4.22 -18.19
C GLN A 79 9.51 -2.87 -17.48
N GLY A 80 9.31 -2.90 -16.15
CA GLY A 80 9.27 -1.72 -15.30
C GLY A 80 7.90 -1.07 -15.14
N LEU A 81 6.82 -1.71 -15.62
CA LEU A 81 5.44 -1.30 -15.39
C LEU A 81 4.77 -2.27 -14.42
N ASP A 82 4.72 -1.91 -13.13
CA ASP A 82 4.14 -2.74 -12.07
C ASP A 82 3.00 -2.06 -11.30
N ILE A 83 2.70 -0.80 -11.64
CA ILE A 83 1.66 0.03 -11.01
C ILE A 83 0.82 0.65 -12.12
N GLY A 84 -0.51 0.57 -11.99
CA GLY A 84 -1.45 1.26 -12.87
C GLY A 84 -1.48 2.77 -12.68
N TYR A 85 -1.78 3.48 -13.78
CA TYR A 85 -2.04 4.92 -13.79
C TYR A 85 -3.53 5.21 -13.66
#